data_AF-A0A354SFK3-F1
#
_entry.id   AF-A0A354SFK3-F1
#
_cell.length_a   1.000
_cell.length_b   1.000
_cell.length_c   1.000
_cell.angle_alpha   90.00
_cell.angle_beta   90.00
_cell.angle_gamma   90.00
#
_symmetry.space_group_name_H-M   'P 1'
#
loop_
_entity.id
_entity.type
_entity.pdbx_description
1 polymer ?
#
loop_
_entity_poly.entity_id
_entity_poly.type
_entity_poly.pdbx_seq_one_letter_code
_entity_poly.pdbx_strand_id
1 'polypeptide(L)' 'MNFVIAGNVIKRGSRIITTYKVASVARRAVIYTNQFTSSGEADLINNITKMSDSIIAAIQRSKY' A
#
# COMPACT_ATOMS: atom_id res chain seq x y z
N MET A 1 13.34 -12.45 -5.09
CA MET A 1 12.84 -12.00 -3.77
C MET A 1 11.34 -11.78 -3.95
N ASN A 2 10.49 -12.65 -3.41
CA ASN A 2 9.07 -12.67 -3.76
C ASN A 2 8.27 -11.89 -2.70
N PHE A 3 7.62 -10.81 -3.13
CA PHE A 3 6.74 -9.99 -2.31
C PHE A 3 5.34 -9.97 -2.93
N VAL A 4 4.32 -9.95 -2.08
CA VAL A 4 2.92 -9.83 -2.50
C VAL A 4 2.35 -8.57 -1.89
N ILE A 5 1.68 -7.76 -2.71
CA ILE A 5 0.94 -6.59 -2.28
C ILE A 5 -0.53 -6.97 -2.34
N ALA A 6 -1.24 -6.84 -1.22
CA ALA A 6 -2.67 -7.07 -1.15
C ALA A 6 -3.32 -5.85 -0.50
N GLY A 7 -4.46 -5.43 -1.02
CA GLY A 7 -5.15 -4.25 -0.53
C GLY A 7 -6.63 -4.25 -0.87
N ASN A 8 -7.34 -3.29 -0.28
CA ASN A 8 -8.75 -3.05 -0.53
C ASN A 8 -8.97 -1.55 -0.79
N VAL A 9 -9.90 -1.25 -1.68
CA VAL A 9 -10.33 0.11 -2.00
C VAL A 9 -11.83 0.20 -1.77
N ILE A 10 -12.24 1.05 -0.85
CA ILE A 10 -13.64 1.22 -0.45
C ILE A 10 -14.07 2.65 -0.74
N LYS A 11 -15.06 2.84 -1.63
CA LYS A 11 -15.68 4.14 -1.89
C LYS A 11 -16.91 4.33 -0.98
N ARG A 12 -16.94 5.43 -0.22
CA ARG A 12 -18.05 5.86 0.64
C ARG A 12 -18.43 7.30 0.30
N GLY A 13 -19.40 7.45 -0.60
CA GLY A 13 -19.75 8.75 -1.17
C GLY A 13 -18.56 9.35 -1.92
N SER A 14 -18.11 10.54 -1.51
CA SER A 14 -16.93 11.22 -2.06
C SER A 14 -15.60 10.71 -1.48
N ARG A 15 -15.60 9.98 -0.37
CA ARG A 15 -14.37 9.50 0.27
C ARG A 15 -13.98 8.13 -0.26
N ILE A 16 -12.72 7.95 -0.60
CA ILE A 16 -12.14 6.67 -1.02
C ILE A 16 -11.12 6.26 0.04
N ILE A 17 -11.31 5.10 0.65
CA ILE A 17 -10.39 4.56 1.67
C ILE A 17 -9.62 3.41 1.03
N THR A 18 -8.30 3.52 1.03
CA THR A 18 -7.40 2.50 0.50
C THR A 18 -6.57 1.92 1.63
N THR A 19 -6.63 0.61 1.80
CA THR A 19 -5.78 -0.15 2.73
C THR A 19 -4.91 -1.10 1.93
N TYR A 20 -3.64 -1.25 2.31
CA TYR A 20 -2.76 -2.22 1.68
C TYR A 20 -1.70 -2.75 2.64
N LYS A 21 -1.24 -3.95 2.35
CA LYS A 21 -0.17 -4.65 3.05
C LYS A 21 0.82 -5.25 2.07
N VAL A 22 2.08 -5.28 2.46
CA VAL A 22 3.16 -5.92 1.74
C VAL A 22 3.63 -7.12 2.55
N ALA A 23 3.56 -8.31 1.96
CA ALA A 23 4.01 -9.55 2.56
C ALA A 23 5.26 -10.06 1.86
N SER A 24 6.24 -10.52 2.65
CA SER A 24 7.38 -11.27 2.15
C SER A 24 7.03 -12.76 2.13
N VAL A 25 7.07 -13.38 0.95
CA VAL A 25 6.81 -14.82 0.82
C VAL A 25 7.91 -15.64 1.49
N ALA A 26 9.16 -15.16 1.42
CA ALA A 26 10.30 -15.82 2.05
C ALA A 26 10.22 -15.81 3.58
N ARG A 27 9.82 -14.67 4.17
CA ARG A 27 9.68 -14.53 5.64
C ARG A 27 8.33 -15.03 6.17
N ARG A 28 7.39 -15.39 5.28
CA ARG A 28 5.99 -15.75 5.62
C ARG A 28 5.31 -14.73 6.54
N ALA A 29 5.64 -13.45 6.34
CA ALA A 29 5.22 -12.38 7.24
C ALA A 29 4.85 -11.10 6.47
N VAL A 30 3.96 -10.32 7.06
CA VAL A 30 3.65 -8.95 6.62
C VAL A 30 4.79 -8.06 7.09
N ILE A 31 5.44 -7.37 6.14
CA ILE A 31 6.57 -6.47 6.42
C ILE A 31 6.14 -5.00 6.45
N TYR A 32 4.95 -4.69 5.95
CA TYR A 32 4.43 -3.34 5.90
C TYR A 32 2.91 -3.34 5.76
N THR A 33 2.25 -2.38 6.39
CA THR A 33 0.82 -2.12 6.25
C THR A 33 0.60 -0.63 6.32
N ASN A 34 -0.28 -0.10 5.48
CA ASN A 34 -0.64 1.30 5.50
C ASN A 34 -2.08 1.51 5.01
N GLN A 35 -2.62 2.67 5.32
CA GLN A 35 -3.95 3.12 4.94
C GLN A 35 -3.89 4.60 4.60
N PHE A 36 -4.59 5.00 3.54
CA PHE A 36 -4.84 6.40 3.26
C PHE A 36 -6.30 6.63 2.84
N THR A 37 -6.74 7.87 2.97
CA THR A 37 -8.06 8.32 2.52
C THR A 37 -7.87 9.38 1.46
N SER A 38 -8.67 9.31 0.41
CA SER A 38 -8.69 10.28 -0.69
C SER A 38 -10.06 10.91 -0.82
N SER A 39 -10.10 12.19 -1.14
CA SER A 39 -11.31 13.00 -1.30
C SER A 39 -11.96 12.90 -2.69
N GLY A 40 -11.34 12.17 -3.61
CA GLY A 40 -11.81 11.93 -4.97
C GLY A 40 -10.78 11.16 -5.79
N GLU A 41 -11.05 10.94 -7.08
CA GLU A 41 -10.20 10.12 -7.96
C GLU A 41 -8.83 10.76 -8.25
N ALA A 42 -8.76 12.08 -8.42
CA ALA A 42 -7.49 12.79 -8.62
C ALA A 42 -6.57 12.67 -7.39
N ASP A 43 -7.13 12.83 -6.20
CA ASP A 43 -6.41 12.65 -4.93
C ASP A 43 -6.01 11.17 -4.72
N LEU A 44 -6.86 10.22 -5.13
CA LEU A 44 -6.53 8.80 -5.11
C LEU A 44 -5.30 8.50 -5.97
N ILE A 45 -5.24 9.01 -7.20
CA ILE A 45 -4.09 8.82 -8.10
C ILE A 45 -2.82 9.39 -7.45
N ASN A 46 -2.88 10.61 -6.91
CA ASN A 46 -1.74 11.22 -6.23
C ASN A 46 -1.25 10.38 -5.03
N ASN A 47 -2.17 9.81 -4.25
CA ASN A 47 -1.83 8.97 -3.11
C ASN A 47 -1.27 7.60 -3.54
N ILE A 48 -1.78 7.01 -4.63
CA ILE A 48 -1.24 5.77 -5.21
C ILE A 48 0.19 5.98 -5.70
N THR A 49 0.51 7.13 -6.30
CA THR A 49 1.89 7.43 -6.72
C THR A 49 2.85 7.40 -5.53
N LYS A 50 2.48 8.04 -4.40
CA LYS A 50 3.25 8.02 -3.15
C LYS A 50 3.31 6.65 -2.47
N MET A 51 2.30 5.81 -2.72
CA MET A 51 2.22 4.43 -2.21
C MET A 51 3.40 3.60 -2.71
N SER A 52 3.76 3.74 -3.99
CA SER A 52 4.84 3.00 -4.63
C SER A 52 6.19 3.26 -3.93
N ASP A 53 6.51 4.52 -3.65
CA ASP A 53 7.75 4.89 -2.95
C ASP A 53 7.81 4.26 -1.54
N SER A 54 6.69 4.27 -0.83
CA SER A 54 6.58 3.68 0.50
C SER A 54 6.78 2.15 0.47
N ILE A 55 6.25 1.47 -0.55
CA ILE A 55 6.42 0.02 -0.75
C ILE A 55 7.88 -0.31 -1.07
N ILE A 56 8.52 0.45 -1.98
CA ILE A 56 9.92 0.26 -2.33
C ILE A 56 10.82 0.42 -1.10
N ALA A 57 10.61 1.49 -0.33
CA ALA A 57 11.34 1.73 0.92
C ALA A 57 11.15 0.60 1.93
N ALA A 58 9.93 0.08 2.09
CA ALA A 58 9.65 -1.06 2.97
C ALA A 58 10.38 -2.34 2.51
N ILE A 59 10.37 -2.64 1.22
CA ILE A 59 11.08 -3.80 0.66
C ILE A 59 12.59 -3.68 0.89
N GLN A 60 13.17 -2.50 0.65
CA GLN A 60 14.60 -2.26 0.86
C GLN A 60 15.01 -2.43 2.33
N ARG A 61 14.23 -1.87 3.27
CA ARG A 61 14.45 -2.06 4.72
C ARG A 61 14.33 -3.52 5.14
N SER A 62 13.47 -4.29 4.48
CA SER A 62 13.30 -5.72 4.76
C SER A 62 14.39 -6.63 4.18
N LYS A 63 15.37 -6.10 3.44
CA LYS A 63 16.52 -6.90 2.97
C LYS A 63 17.60 -7.08 4.04
N TYR A 64 17.59 -6.21 5.04
CA TYR A 64 18.41 -6.31 6.26
C TYR A 64 17.58 -6.93 7.39
#